data_AF-A0A9D8L4D1-F1
#
_entry.id   AF-A0A9D8L4D1-F1
#
_cell.length_a   1.000
_cell.length_b   1.000
_cell.length_c   1.000
_cell.angle_alpha   90.00
_cell.angle_beta   90.00
_cell.angle_gamma   90.00
#
_symmetry.space_group_name_H-M   'P 1'
#
loop_
_entity.id
_entity.type
_entity.pdbx_description
1 polymer ?
#
loop_
_entity_poly.entity_id
_entity_poly.type
_entity_poly.pdbx_seq_one_letter_code
_entity_poly.pdbx_strand_id
1 'polypeptide(L)'
;MALRALISGHPAPVSCGRPSEARFSRESPVPLKYVSTRGEAPALGFCDVLLAGLARDGGLYVPETWPRLTDEEIAGLAGLPYAEAAFRVIRPFVGGEIADADLLAMCRAAYATFRHPAVVPLVQLGPSEWVLELFHGPTLAFKDVAMQLLARLMDHVLTKRRARATVRPTAVWGSARKPVSRNVSRMVA
;
A
#
# COMPACT_ATOMS: atom_id res chain seq x y z
N MET A 1 -52.59 -44.42 20.82
CA MET A 1 -51.59 -45.04 21.73
C MET A 1 -50.47 -45.55 20.85
N ALA A 2 -49.19 -45.19 21.03
CA ALA A 2 -48.32 -45.47 22.19
C ALA A 2 -48.13 -46.99 22.39
N LEU A 3 -46.93 -47.59 22.45
CA LEU A 3 -45.52 -47.09 22.52
C LEU A 3 -44.61 -48.18 21.83
N ARG A 4 -43.27 -48.18 21.69
CA ARG A 4 -42.12 -47.41 22.22
C ARG A 4 -40.85 -47.63 21.33
N ALA A 5 -39.95 -46.63 21.28
CA ALA A 5 -38.49 -46.66 20.99
C ALA A 5 -37.87 -47.60 19.91
N LEU A 6 -37.04 -47.04 19.01
CA LEU A 6 -35.59 -47.35 18.85
C LEU A 6 -34.93 -46.57 17.68
N ILE A 7 -34.57 -45.30 17.88
CA ILE A 7 -33.57 -44.59 17.04
C ILE A 7 -32.66 -43.76 17.95
N SER A 8 -31.54 -44.35 18.38
CA SER A 8 -30.49 -43.69 19.15
C SER A 8 -29.38 -43.18 18.22
N GLY A 9 -29.63 -42.07 17.52
CA GLY A 9 -28.68 -41.43 16.61
C GLY A 9 -28.16 -40.10 17.15
N HIS A 10 -27.14 -40.12 18.01
CA HIS A 10 -26.40 -38.90 18.38
C HIS A 10 -25.36 -38.58 17.30
N PRO A 11 -25.42 -37.42 16.62
CA PRO A 11 -24.28 -36.94 15.83
C PRO A 11 -23.14 -36.51 16.78
N ALA A 12 -21.91 -36.85 16.41
CA ALA A 12 -20.73 -36.50 17.20
C ALA A 12 -20.46 -34.98 17.19
N PRO A 13 -19.88 -34.39 18.25
CA PRO A 13 -19.58 -32.97 18.29
C PRO A 13 -18.50 -32.59 17.27
N VAL A 14 -18.79 -31.61 16.41
CA VAL A 14 -17.81 -31.04 15.49
C VAL A 14 -16.78 -30.26 16.29
N SER A 15 -15.53 -30.73 16.30
CA SER A 15 -14.44 -30.04 16.98
C SER A 15 -14.04 -28.78 16.22
N CYS A 16 -14.26 -27.60 16.80
CA CYS A 16 -13.67 -26.35 16.30
C CYS A 16 -12.14 -26.41 16.40
N GLY A 17 -11.48 -26.79 15.30
CA GLY A 17 -10.05 -26.53 15.11
C GLY A 17 -9.79 -25.03 15.22
N ARG A 18 -8.77 -24.65 16.01
CA ARG A 18 -8.33 -23.25 16.07
C ARG A 18 -7.83 -22.84 14.69
N PRO A 19 -8.06 -21.60 14.22
CA PRO A 19 -7.44 -21.13 12.98
C PRO A 19 -5.92 -21.27 13.11
N SER A 20 -5.30 -22.01 12.20
CA SER A 20 -3.85 -22.20 12.21
C SER A 20 -3.16 -20.87 11.91
N GLU A 21 -2.28 -20.45 12.81
CA GLU A 21 -1.41 -19.29 12.59
C GLU A 21 -0.67 -19.48 11.26
N ALA A 22 -0.92 -18.59 10.31
CA ALA A 22 -0.32 -18.66 8.98
C ALA A 22 1.20 -18.54 9.14
N ARG A 23 1.92 -19.65 8.88
CA ARG A 23 3.37 -19.72 8.98
C ARG A 23 4.00 -18.86 7.90
N PHE A 24 4.23 -17.59 8.21
CA PHE A 24 5.10 -16.73 7.41
C PHE A 24 6.49 -17.40 7.34
N SER A 25 6.85 -17.89 6.16
CA SER A 25 8.11 -18.57 5.91
C SER A 25 9.29 -17.67 6.29
N ARG A 26 10.25 -18.19 7.06
CA ARG A 26 11.41 -17.45 7.58
C ARG A 26 12.51 -17.27 6.54
N GLU A 27 12.15 -16.88 5.32
CA GLU A 27 13.15 -16.34 4.38
C GLU A 27 13.34 -14.86 4.70
N SER A 28 14.58 -14.48 5.00
CA SER A 28 14.93 -13.08 5.14
C SER A 28 14.77 -12.42 3.76
N PRO A 29 13.95 -11.36 3.61
CA PRO A 29 13.69 -10.81 2.29
C PRO A 29 14.99 -10.31 1.67
N VAL A 30 15.36 -10.89 0.52
CA VAL A 30 16.44 -10.35 -0.30
C VAL A 30 16.00 -8.96 -0.74
N PRO A 31 16.74 -7.89 -0.44
CA PRO A 31 16.24 -6.53 -0.60
C PRO A 31 16.06 -6.21 -2.09
N LEU A 32 14.80 -6.02 -2.49
CA LEU A 32 14.40 -5.81 -3.88
C LEU A 32 15.18 -4.64 -4.49
N LYS A 33 15.87 -4.92 -5.60
CA LYS A 33 16.61 -3.91 -6.34
C LYS A 33 15.78 -3.27 -7.44
N TYR A 34 16.14 -2.03 -7.71
CA TYR A 34 15.51 -1.19 -8.72
C TYR A 34 16.56 -0.75 -9.74
N VAL A 35 16.26 -0.97 -11.01
CA VAL A 35 17.11 -0.63 -12.17
C VAL A 35 16.51 0.54 -12.93
N SER A 36 17.35 1.33 -13.61
CA SER A 36 16.86 2.37 -14.52
C SER A 36 16.35 1.75 -15.82
N THR A 37 15.25 2.27 -16.36
CA THR A 37 14.75 1.94 -17.70
C THR A 37 15.71 2.29 -18.85
N ARG A 38 16.83 2.99 -18.57
CA ARG A 38 17.91 3.26 -19.52
C ARG A 38 19.18 2.41 -19.29
N GLY A 39 19.25 1.66 -18.19
CA GLY A 39 20.36 0.75 -17.88
C GLY A 39 21.68 1.39 -17.44
N GLU A 40 21.83 2.72 -17.49
CA GLU A 40 23.09 3.42 -17.19
C GLU A 40 23.25 3.79 -15.71
N ALA A 41 22.16 3.82 -14.93
CA ALA A 41 22.21 4.05 -13.48
C ALA A 41 22.42 2.75 -12.67
N PRO A 42 23.16 2.79 -11.54
CA PRO A 42 23.35 1.63 -10.68
C PRO A 42 22.04 1.14 -10.05
N ALA A 43 21.97 -0.16 -9.76
CA ALA A 43 20.84 -0.77 -9.07
C ALA A 43 20.73 -0.28 -7.62
N LEU A 44 19.58 0.29 -7.25
CA LEU A 44 19.34 0.93 -5.96
C LEU A 44 18.35 0.15 -5.08
N GLY A 45 18.38 0.41 -3.78
CA GLY A 45 17.32 -0.02 -2.85
C GLY A 45 16.08 0.87 -2.92
N PHE A 46 14.96 0.40 -2.35
CA PHE A 46 13.68 1.13 -2.35
C PHE A 46 13.83 2.55 -1.78
N CYS A 47 14.49 2.69 -0.63
CA CYS A 47 14.68 3.98 0.04
C CYS A 47 15.64 4.91 -0.71
N ASP A 48 16.59 4.38 -1.48
CA ASP A 48 17.48 5.18 -2.32
C ASP A 48 16.77 5.69 -3.58
N VAL A 49 15.95 4.85 -4.23
CA VAL A 49 15.07 5.26 -5.33
C VAL A 49 14.07 6.32 -4.90
N LEU A 50 13.44 6.12 -3.75
CA LEU A 50 12.46 7.04 -3.19
C LEU A 50 13.03 8.46 -3.05
N LEU A 51 14.27 8.57 -2.55
CA LEU A 51 14.98 9.85 -2.41
C LEU A 51 15.56 10.39 -3.73
N ALA A 52 15.96 9.52 -4.66
CA ALA A 52 16.49 9.93 -5.96
C ALA A 52 15.40 10.54 -6.87
N GLY A 53 14.21 9.91 -6.90
CA GLY A 53 13.04 10.34 -7.67
C GLY A 53 13.15 10.14 -9.19
N LEU A 54 14.26 10.56 -9.79
CA LEU A 54 14.67 10.28 -11.16
C LEU A 54 16.02 9.56 -11.15
N ALA A 55 16.25 8.68 -12.12
CA ALA A 55 17.57 8.08 -12.31
C ALA A 55 18.56 9.10 -12.89
N ARG A 56 19.86 8.91 -12.61
CA ARG A 56 20.93 9.86 -12.98
C ARG A 56 21.09 10.03 -14.50
N ASP A 57 20.67 9.04 -15.26
CA ASP A 57 20.60 8.98 -16.72
C ASP A 57 19.31 9.61 -17.30
N GLY A 58 18.44 10.18 -16.46
CA GLY A 58 17.13 10.70 -16.85
C GLY A 58 16.07 9.61 -17.12
N GLY A 59 16.35 8.36 -16.75
CA GLY A 59 15.41 7.25 -16.76
C GLY A 59 14.48 7.22 -15.53
N LEU A 60 13.65 6.20 -15.48
CA LEU A 60 12.79 5.89 -14.34
C LEU A 60 13.28 4.60 -13.67
N TYR A 61 13.21 4.53 -12.34
CA TYR A 61 13.51 3.31 -11.61
C TYR A 61 12.31 2.36 -11.63
N VAL A 62 12.55 1.10 -12.00
CA VAL A 62 11.59 -0.01 -11.98
C VAL A 62 12.18 -1.19 -11.20
N PRO A 63 11.37 -2.02 -10.54
CA PRO A 63 11.90 -3.18 -9.82
C PRO A 63 12.53 -4.18 -10.80
N GLU A 64 13.69 -4.74 -10.44
CA GLU A 64 14.44 -5.72 -11.24
C GLU A 64 13.62 -6.99 -11.50
N THR A 65 12.83 -7.41 -10.50
CA THR A 65 11.83 -8.48 -10.63
C THR A 65 10.51 -7.98 -10.09
N TRP A 66 9.43 -8.16 -10.85
CA TRP A 66 8.08 -7.84 -10.38
C TRP A 66 7.63 -8.83 -9.30
N PRO A 67 7.30 -8.37 -8.08
CA PRO A 67 6.68 -9.22 -7.08
C PRO A 67 5.36 -9.77 -7.59
N ARG A 68 5.11 -11.05 -7.33
CA ARG A 68 3.83 -11.72 -7.62
C ARG A 68 3.06 -11.91 -6.33
N LEU A 69 1.74 -11.75 -6.40
CA LEU A 69 0.81 -12.17 -5.36
C LEU A 69 0.16 -13.49 -5.83
N THR A 70 -0.12 -14.41 -4.91
CA THR A 70 -0.88 -15.64 -5.25
C THR A 70 -2.39 -15.35 -5.32
N ASP A 71 -3.16 -16.28 -5.89
CA ASP A 71 -4.62 -16.16 -5.95
C ASP A 71 -5.24 -16.12 -4.54
N GLU A 72 -4.65 -16.81 -3.55
CA GLU A 72 -5.05 -16.74 -2.15
C GLU A 72 -4.71 -15.39 -1.51
N GLU A 73 -3.56 -14.78 -1.85
CA GLU A 73 -3.20 -13.44 -1.36
C GLU A 73 -4.13 -12.37 -1.94
N ILE A 74 -4.47 -12.49 -3.23
CA ILE A 74 -5.41 -11.60 -3.94
C ILE A 74 -6.82 -11.75 -3.38
N ALA A 75 -7.33 -12.98 -3.23
CA ALA A 75 -8.61 -13.26 -2.58
C ALA A 75 -8.61 -12.74 -1.13
N GLY A 76 -7.48 -12.87 -0.44
CA GLY A 76 -7.24 -12.35 0.91
C GLY A 76 -7.22 -10.83 1.02
N LEU A 77 -7.32 -10.06 -0.08
CA LEU A 77 -7.56 -8.62 -0.06
C LEU A 77 -9.05 -8.26 0.11
N ALA A 78 -9.96 -9.18 -0.20
CA ALA A 78 -11.40 -8.94 -0.14
C ALA A 78 -11.87 -8.64 1.30
N GLY A 79 -12.70 -7.60 1.45
CA GLY A 79 -13.22 -7.17 2.75
C GLY A 79 -12.22 -6.45 3.67
N LEU A 80 -10.95 -6.29 3.27
CA LEU A 80 -9.98 -5.52 4.05
C LEU A 80 -10.26 -4.01 3.97
N PRO A 81 -9.97 -3.23 5.05
CA PRO A 81 -9.84 -1.78 4.95
C PRO A 81 -8.76 -1.41 3.93
N TYR A 82 -9.00 -0.35 3.15
CA TYR A 82 -8.13 0.05 2.03
C TYR A 82 -6.65 0.21 2.42
N ALA A 83 -6.35 0.71 3.63
CA ALA A 83 -4.99 0.83 4.14
C ALA A 83 -4.27 -0.51 4.37
N GLU A 84 -4.99 -1.56 4.76
CA GLU A 84 -4.44 -2.92 4.92
C GLU A 84 -4.17 -3.57 3.57
N ALA A 85 -5.10 -3.40 2.61
CA ALA A 85 -4.92 -3.88 1.24
C ALA A 85 -3.74 -3.17 0.55
N ALA A 86 -3.65 -1.84 0.66
CA ALA A 86 -2.52 -1.07 0.16
C ALA A 86 -1.19 -1.48 0.81
N PHE A 87 -1.17 -1.72 2.13
CA PHE A 87 0.00 -2.27 2.82
C PHE A 87 0.43 -3.62 2.22
N ARG A 88 -0.49 -4.58 2.06
CA ARG A 88 -0.16 -5.91 1.49
C ARG A 88 0.37 -5.82 0.06
N VAL A 89 -0.20 -4.96 -0.78
CA VAL A 89 0.24 -4.76 -2.18
C VAL A 89 1.60 -4.06 -2.26
N ILE A 90 1.90 -3.11 -1.36
CA ILE A 90 3.12 -2.30 -1.40
C ILE A 90 4.31 -2.98 -0.71
N ARG A 91 4.07 -3.77 0.35
CA ARG A 91 5.10 -4.45 1.16
C ARG A 91 6.14 -5.23 0.34
N PRO A 92 5.79 -6.01 -0.70
CA PRO A 92 6.79 -6.72 -1.51
C PRO A 92 7.74 -5.78 -2.27
N PHE A 93 7.27 -4.61 -2.71
CA PHE A 93 8.08 -3.60 -3.40
C PHE A 93 9.07 -2.90 -2.46
N VAL A 94 8.73 -2.81 -1.16
CA VAL A 94 9.58 -2.19 -0.13
C VAL A 94 10.79 -3.08 0.24
N GLY A 95 10.80 -4.36 -0.13
CA GLY A 95 11.96 -5.25 0.01
C GLY A 95 12.47 -5.46 1.45
N GLY A 96 11.65 -5.14 2.46
CA GLY A 96 12.04 -5.19 3.88
C GLY A 96 12.85 -3.98 4.38
N GLU A 97 13.08 -2.94 3.58
CA GLU A 97 13.86 -1.76 4.01
C GLU A 97 13.13 -0.86 5.02
N ILE A 98 11.80 -0.98 5.08
CA ILE A 98 10.94 -0.35 6.10
C ILE A 98 10.23 -1.48 6.85
N ALA A 99 10.17 -1.39 8.17
CA ALA A 99 9.52 -2.41 9.00
C ALA A 99 8.01 -2.45 8.73
N ASP A 100 7.42 -3.65 8.75
CA ASP A 100 5.98 -3.85 8.45
C ASP A 100 5.06 -2.96 9.29
N ALA A 101 5.39 -2.76 10.57
CA ALA A 101 4.64 -1.88 11.47
C ALA A 101 4.76 -0.40 11.09
N ASP A 102 5.95 0.07 10.69
CA ASP A 102 6.18 1.44 10.20
C ASP A 102 5.36 1.68 8.92
N LEU A 103 5.44 0.74 7.96
CA LEU A 103 4.77 0.83 6.67
C LEU A 103 3.24 0.83 6.82
N LEU A 104 2.69 -0.08 7.64
CA LEU A 104 1.26 -0.14 7.88
C LEU A 104 0.75 1.11 8.62
N ALA A 105 1.51 1.63 9.60
CA ALA A 105 1.17 2.89 10.26
C ALA A 105 1.14 4.07 9.26
N MET A 106 2.09 4.14 8.33
CA MET A 106 2.10 5.14 7.26
C MET A 106 0.92 4.99 6.29
N CYS A 107 0.56 3.77 5.89
CA CYS A 107 -0.63 3.51 5.05
C CYS A 107 -1.92 3.97 5.75
N ARG A 108 -2.14 3.56 7.02
CA ARG A 108 -3.29 3.99 7.82
C ARG A 108 -3.34 5.52 7.95
N ALA A 109 -2.21 6.15 8.29
CA ALA A 109 -2.11 7.61 8.44
C ALA A 109 -2.27 8.37 7.12
N ALA A 110 -1.94 7.78 5.96
CA ALA A 110 -2.13 8.37 4.65
C ALA A 110 -3.62 8.43 4.29
N TYR A 111 -4.29 7.29 4.33
CA TYR A 111 -5.66 7.17 3.84
C TYR A 111 -6.72 7.69 4.82
N ALA A 112 -6.39 7.83 6.11
CA ALA A 112 -7.21 8.56 7.08
C ALA A 112 -7.40 10.07 6.76
N THR A 113 -6.72 10.62 5.73
CA THR A 113 -6.95 12.00 5.25
C THR A 113 -8.06 12.12 4.21
N PHE A 114 -8.64 11.00 3.77
CA PHE A 114 -9.73 10.96 2.79
C PHE A 114 -11.08 11.11 3.48
N ARG A 115 -12.03 11.77 2.79
CA ARG A 115 -13.36 12.06 3.34
C ARG A 115 -14.31 10.86 3.35
N HIS A 116 -14.04 9.87 2.52
CA HIS A 116 -14.88 8.69 2.36
C HIS A 116 -14.26 7.48 3.09
N PRO A 117 -15.02 6.69 3.88
CA PRO A 117 -14.47 5.60 4.68
C PRO A 117 -13.85 4.47 3.84
N ALA A 118 -14.36 4.23 2.63
CA ALA A 118 -13.77 3.28 1.68
C ALA A 118 -12.55 3.85 0.92
N VAL A 119 -12.16 5.11 1.16
CA VAL A 119 -11.08 5.88 0.52
C VAL A 119 -11.32 6.17 -0.98
N VAL A 120 -11.60 5.13 -1.77
CA VAL A 120 -11.87 5.18 -3.21
C VAL A 120 -13.10 4.29 -3.52
N PRO A 121 -14.33 4.78 -3.31
CA PRO A 121 -15.54 3.98 -3.54
C PRO A 121 -15.76 3.70 -5.02
N LEU A 122 -16.44 2.58 -5.28
CA LEU A 122 -17.01 2.22 -6.58
C LEU A 122 -18.49 2.61 -6.61
N VAL A 123 -18.89 3.42 -7.58
CA VAL A 123 -20.28 3.83 -7.82
C VAL A 123 -20.77 3.13 -9.08
N GLN A 124 -21.88 2.41 -8.99
CA GLN A 124 -22.50 1.76 -10.15
C GLN A 124 -23.29 2.79 -10.97
N LEU A 125 -23.07 2.82 -12.29
CA LEU A 125 -23.88 3.60 -13.23
C LEU A 125 -24.85 2.72 -14.02
N GLY A 126 -24.51 1.45 -14.25
CA GLY A 126 -25.29 0.51 -15.04
C GLY A 126 -24.95 -0.96 -14.75
N PRO A 127 -25.58 -1.92 -15.45
CA PRO A 127 -25.45 -3.35 -15.14
C PRO A 127 -24.01 -3.87 -15.07
N SER A 128 -23.13 -3.34 -15.94
CA SER A 128 -21.70 -3.66 -15.97
C SER A 128 -20.82 -2.39 -15.96
N GLU A 129 -21.37 -1.25 -15.55
CA GLU A 129 -20.68 0.06 -15.61
C GLU A 129 -20.47 0.64 -14.20
N TRP A 130 -19.21 0.94 -13.88
CA TRP A 130 -18.77 1.36 -12.55
C TRP A 130 -17.73 2.48 -12.64
N VAL A 131 -17.85 3.48 -11.78
CA VAL A 131 -16.88 4.58 -11.63
C VAL A 131 -16.13 4.43 -10.31
N LEU A 132 -14.80 4.51 -10.36
CA LEU A 132 -13.94 4.54 -9.18
C LEU A 132 -13.65 6.00 -8.78
N GLU A 133 -14.19 6.46 -7.67
CA GLU A 133 -14.10 7.86 -7.26
C GLU A 133 -12.77 8.18 -6.57
N LEU A 134 -11.74 8.51 -7.36
CA LEU A 134 -10.40 8.84 -6.88
C LEU A 134 -10.27 10.26 -6.29
N PHE A 135 -11.36 11.01 -6.10
CA PHE A 135 -11.36 12.44 -5.74
C PHE A 135 -11.75 12.74 -4.28
N HIS A 136 -11.89 11.74 -3.41
CA HIS A 136 -12.22 11.95 -1.98
C HIS A 136 -11.05 12.43 -1.10
N GLY A 137 -9.88 12.66 -1.70
CA GLY A 137 -8.69 13.18 -1.03
C GLY A 137 -8.71 14.70 -0.79
N PRO A 138 -7.72 15.23 -0.02
CA PRO A 138 -7.71 16.63 0.40
C PRO A 138 -7.55 17.68 -0.71
N THR A 139 -7.01 17.33 -1.89
CA THR A 139 -6.93 18.26 -3.03
C THR A 139 -8.12 18.13 -3.99
N LEU A 140 -8.92 17.06 -3.85
CA LEU A 140 -9.99 16.60 -4.76
C LEU A 140 -9.47 16.05 -6.09
N ALA A 141 -8.35 15.32 -6.07
CA ALA A 141 -7.74 14.73 -7.26
C ALA A 141 -7.06 13.39 -6.98
N PHE A 142 -7.06 12.48 -7.97
CA PHE A 142 -6.47 11.13 -7.86
C PHE A 142 -5.02 11.10 -7.34
N LYS A 143 -4.27 12.17 -7.59
CA LYS A 143 -2.89 12.37 -7.15
C LYS A 143 -2.75 12.25 -5.63
N ASP A 144 -3.80 12.56 -4.85
CA ASP A 144 -3.82 12.40 -3.39
C ASP A 144 -3.51 10.96 -2.95
N VAL A 145 -3.97 9.95 -3.70
CA VAL A 145 -3.83 8.52 -3.32
C VAL A 145 -2.36 8.11 -3.26
N ALA A 146 -1.54 8.60 -4.20
CA ALA A 146 -0.10 8.40 -4.21
C ALA A 146 0.63 9.41 -3.29
N MET A 147 0.29 10.71 -3.40
CA MET A 147 1.04 11.77 -2.71
C MET A 147 0.92 11.72 -1.18
N GLN A 148 -0.21 11.27 -0.62
CA GLN A 148 -0.35 11.14 0.83
C GLN A 148 0.57 10.04 1.40
N LEU A 149 0.73 8.92 0.71
CA LEU A 149 1.64 7.86 1.14
C LEU A 149 3.11 8.23 0.85
N LEU A 150 3.41 8.74 -0.36
CA LEU A 150 4.75 9.14 -0.76
C LEU A 150 5.36 10.18 0.20
N ALA A 151 4.60 11.20 0.61
CA ALA A 151 5.08 12.21 1.54
C ALA A 151 5.51 11.62 2.90
N ARG A 152 4.79 10.60 3.38
CA ARG A 152 5.09 9.91 4.66
C ARG A 152 6.30 8.98 4.53
N LEU A 153 6.39 8.22 3.43
CA LEU A 153 7.56 7.39 3.12
C LEU A 153 8.83 8.25 3.03
N MET A 154 8.77 9.40 2.35
CA MET A 154 9.88 10.35 2.25
C MET A 154 10.31 10.87 3.63
N ASP A 155 9.37 11.38 4.42
CA ASP A 155 9.62 11.92 5.77
C ASP A 155 10.24 10.86 6.70
N HIS A 156 9.77 9.62 6.62
CA HIS A 156 10.28 8.47 7.36
C HIS A 156 11.74 8.12 6.99
N VAL A 157 12.05 8.02 5.70
CA VAL A 157 13.41 7.71 5.22
C VAL A 157 14.38 8.86 5.50
N LEU A 158 13.94 10.11 5.33
CA LEU A 158 14.72 11.31 5.67
C LEU A 158 15.03 11.38 7.16
N THR A 159 14.04 11.12 8.02
CA THR A 159 14.20 11.07 9.48
C THR A 159 15.19 9.97 9.89
N LYS A 160 15.05 8.75 9.37
CA LYS A 160 15.99 7.64 9.64
C LYS A 160 17.43 7.97 9.17
N ARG A 161 17.59 8.73 8.08
CA ARG A 161 18.90 9.16 7.56
C ARG A 161 19.41 10.49 8.12
N ARG A 162 18.66 11.16 9.01
CA ARG A 162 18.91 12.53 9.52
C ARG A 162 19.17 13.57 8.41
N ALA A 163 18.53 13.39 7.26
CA ALA A 163 18.69 14.25 6.08
C ALA A 163 17.49 15.20 5.92
N ARG A 164 17.69 16.32 5.23
CA ARG A 164 16.61 17.20 4.73
C ARG A 164 16.61 17.16 3.19
N ALA A 165 15.43 17.17 2.57
CA ALA A 165 15.29 17.24 1.11
C ALA A 165 14.44 18.44 0.68
N THR A 166 14.92 19.20 -0.31
CA THR A 166 14.17 20.30 -0.92
C THR A 166 13.37 19.78 -2.11
N VAL A 167 12.07 19.58 -1.92
CA VAL A 167 11.15 19.18 -3.01
C VAL A 167 10.99 20.35 -3.99
N ARG A 168 11.62 20.25 -5.17
CA ARG A 168 11.47 21.22 -6.26
C ARG A 168 10.06 21.11 -6.87
N PRO A 169 9.27 22.20 -6.96
CA PRO A 169 7.94 22.14 -7.55
C PRO A 169 8.02 21.97 -9.08
N THR A 170 7.57 20.81 -9.58
CA THR A 170 7.39 20.57 -11.01
C THR A 170 6.12 21.27 -11.50
N ALA A 171 6.19 22.00 -12.62
CA ALA A 171 5.03 22.67 -13.19
C ALA A 171 4.04 21.64 -13.76
N VAL A 172 2.79 21.66 -13.30
CA VAL A 172 1.71 20.78 -13.77
C VAL A 172 0.46 21.61 -14.06
N TRP A 173 -0.07 21.45 -15.27
CA TRP A 173 -1.31 22.07 -15.71
C TRP A 173 -2.51 21.20 -15.25
N GLY A 174 -3.53 21.82 -14.65
CA GLY A 174 -4.72 21.12 -14.13
C GLY A 174 -4.52 20.37 -12.80
N SER A 175 -5.52 20.51 -11.91
CA SER A 175 -5.70 19.90 -10.57
C SER A 175 -4.58 20.06 -9.51
N ALA A 176 -3.30 19.93 -9.85
CA ALA A 176 -2.19 19.87 -8.89
C ALA A 176 -1.77 21.22 -8.27
N ARG A 177 -2.56 22.29 -8.45
CA ARG A 177 -2.19 23.66 -8.02
C ARG A 177 -2.49 23.97 -6.55
N LYS A 178 -3.17 23.07 -5.81
CA LYS A 178 -3.27 23.15 -4.35
C LYS A 178 -1.93 22.69 -3.76
N PRO A 179 -1.16 23.57 -3.06
CA PRO A 179 0.24 23.31 -2.79
C PRO A 179 0.46 22.18 -1.79
N VAL A 180 1.44 21.32 -2.09
CA VAL A 180 2.00 20.29 -1.19
C VAL A 180 2.82 20.98 -0.08
N SER A 181 2.12 21.77 0.73
CA SER A 181 2.64 22.65 1.77
C SER A 181 2.24 22.11 3.14
N ARG A 182 0.96 21.82 3.35
CA ARG A 182 0.38 21.48 4.66
C ARG A 182 1.02 20.27 5.37
N ASN A 183 1.62 19.34 4.61
CA ASN A 183 2.37 18.20 5.17
C ASN A 183 3.90 18.40 5.14
N VAL A 184 4.44 19.35 4.36
CA VAL A 184 5.90 19.54 4.17
C VAL A 184 6.43 20.74 4.96
N SER A 185 5.58 21.71 5.34
CA SER A 185 5.97 22.90 6.11
C SER A 185 6.54 22.60 7.50
N ARG A 186 6.41 21.37 8.03
CA ARG A 186 7.11 20.95 9.26
C ARG A 186 8.59 20.59 9.06
N MET A 187 9.05 20.43 7.81
CA MET A 187 10.44 20.05 7.49
C MET A 187 11.36 21.26 7.22
N VAL A 188 10.84 22.49 7.37
CA VAL A 188 11.52 23.77 7.05
C VAL A 188 11.67 24.68 8.30
N ALA A 189 11.30 24.17 9.48
CA ALA A 189 11.71 24.71 10.78
C ALA A 189 12.98 24.02 11.30
#